data_AF-A0A837HHR7-F1
#
_entry.id   AF-A0A837HHR7-F1
#
_cell.length_a   1.000
_cell.length_b   1.000
_cell.length_c   1.000
_cell.angle_alpha   90.00
_cell.angle_beta   90.00
_cell.angle_gamma   90.00
#
_symmetry.space_group_name_H-M   'P 1'
#
loop_
_entity.id
_entity.type
_entity.pdbx_description
1 polymer ?
#
loop_
_entity_poly.entity_id
_entity_poly.type
_entity_poly.pdbx_seq_one_letter_code
_entity_poly.pdbx_strand_id
1 'polypeptide(L)'
;MTESTKLYDRTGKILLYEVNAQGKRTAKQATVAIEDSGFYEHSAIDIKGIFRAFFVNIIRGGISQGASTITQQLAKNAFLTPERTYTRKVKEIILAFWIERYYDKDQILNLYLNQIPYG
;
A
#
# COMPACT_ATOMS: atom_id res chain seq x y z
N MET A 1 -25.21 11.83 -2.30
CA MET A 1 -25.84 10.55 -2.70
C MET A 1 -24.72 9.65 -3.19
N THR A 2 -24.53 8.48 -2.59
CA THR A 2 -23.44 7.56 -2.98
C THR A 2 -23.86 6.87 -4.28
N GLU A 3 -23.15 7.10 -5.37
CA GLU A 3 -23.43 6.37 -6.62
C GLU A 3 -22.94 4.92 -6.50
N SER A 4 -23.84 3.98 -6.79
CA SER A 4 -23.59 2.54 -6.77
C SER A 4 -23.83 1.97 -8.16
N THR A 5 -22.84 1.29 -8.73
CA THR A 5 -23.02 0.53 -9.96
C THR A 5 -23.47 -0.88 -9.59
N LYS A 6 -24.65 -1.27 -10.05
CA LYS A 6 -25.24 -2.59 -9.82
C LYS A 6 -25.17 -3.42 -11.09
N LEU A 7 -24.52 -4.58 -11.01
CA LEU A 7 -24.44 -5.56 -12.09
C LEU A 7 -25.47 -6.65 -11.83
N TYR A 8 -26.36 -6.86 -12.80
CA TYR A 8 -27.38 -7.90 -12.75
C TYR A 8 -27.05 -9.04 -13.71
N ASP A 9 -27.65 -10.20 -13.47
CA ASP A 9 -27.64 -11.31 -14.42
C ASP A 9 -28.41 -10.97 -15.71
N ARG A 10 -28.37 -11.88 -16.69
CA ARG A 10 -29.07 -11.69 -17.98
C ARG A 10 -30.58 -11.50 -17.82
N THR A 11 -31.17 -11.96 -16.71
CA THR A 11 -32.60 -11.78 -16.42
C THR A 11 -32.93 -10.44 -15.78
N GLY A 12 -31.91 -9.67 -15.35
CA GLY A 12 -32.06 -8.39 -14.69
C GLY A 12 -32.63 -8.49 -13.27
N LYS A 13 -32.84 -9.69 -12.73
CA LYS A 13 -33.47 -9.91 -11.41
C LYS A 13 -32.46 -10.20 -10.31
N ILE A 14 -31.34 -10.84 -10.64
CA ILE A 14 -30.36 -11.25 -9.65
C ILE A 14 -29.22 -10.25 -9.63
N LEU A 15 -29.01 -9.58 -8.49
CA LEU A 15 -27.84 -8.74 -8.25
C LEU A 15 -26.61 -9.65 -8.13
N LEU A 16 -25.67 -9.53 -9.07
CA LEU A 16 -24.42 -10.27 -9.06
C LEU A 16 -23.33 -9.51 -8.30
N TYR A 17 -23.31 -8.18 -8.43
CA TYR A 17 -22.30 -7.36 -7.78
C TYR A 17 -22.79 -5.92 -7.58
N GLU A 18 -22.44 -5.31 -6.45
CA GLU A 18 -22.68 -3.90 -6.17
C GLU A 18 -21.35 -3.21 -5.87
N VAL A 19 -20.88 -2.40 -6.83
CA VAL A 19 -19.74 -1.51 -6.62
C VAL A 19 -20.25 -0.24 -5.97
N ASN A 20 -19.82 0.06 -4.75
CA ASN A 20 -20.10 1.35 -4.13
C ASN A 20 -18.80 2.10 -3.78
N ALA A 21 -18.86 3.44 -3.87
CA ALA A 21 -17.71 4.30 -3.57
C ALA A 21 -17.26 4.19 -2.10
N GLN A 22 -18.16 3.78 -1.20
CA GLN A 22 -17.92 3.68 0.24
C GLN A 22 -17.01 2.49 0.58
N GLY A 23 -17.28 1.31 0.03
CA GLY A 23 -16.44 0.12 0.18
C GLY A 23 -15.03 0.34 -0.37
N LYS A 24 -14.91 1.04 -1.50
CA LYS A 24 -13.60 1.42 -2.07
C LYS A 24 -12.82 2.36 -1.13
N ARG A 25 -13.49 3.30 -0.47
CA ARG A 25 -12.85 4.20 0.53
C ARG A 25 -12.39 3.42 1.76
N THR A 26 -13.21 2.52 2.27
CA THR A 26 -12.86 1.69 3.44
C THR A 26 -11.66 0.79 3.14
N ALA A 27 -11.60 0.16 1.96
CA ALA A 27 -10.47 -0.66 1.57
C ALA A 27 -9.15 0.13 1.51
N LYS A 28 -9.17 1.33 0.91
CA LYS A 28 -8.00 2.23 0.88
C LYS A 28 -7.49 2.55 2.29
N GLN A 29 -8.40 2.95 3.18
CA GLN A 29 -8.07 3.33 4.55
C GLN A 29 -7.53 2.13 5.34
N ALA A 30 -8.13 0.95 5.16
CA ALA A 30 -7.67 -0.28 5.80
C ALA A 30 -6.25 -0.66 5.33
N THR A 31 -5.99 -0.60 4.01
CA THR A 31 -4.65 -0.84 3.46
C THR A 31 -3.63 0.12 4.05
N VAL A 32 -3.91 1.43 4.07
CA VAL A 32 -3.02 2.42 4.67
C VAL A 32 -2.81 2.12 6.16
N ALA A 33 -3.85 1.85 6.92
CA ALA A 33 -3.73 1.57 8.37
C ALA A 33 -2.87 0.33 8.68
N ILE A 34 -2.92 -0.70 7.84
CA ILE A 34 -2.21 -1.97 8.04
C ILE A 34 -0.77 -1.87 7.52
N GLU A 35 -0.57 -1.38 6.30
CA GLU A 35 0.71 -1.42 5.61
C GLU A 35 1.61 -0.25 6.01
N ASP A 36 1.03 0.94 6.18
CA ASP A 36 1.78 2.18 6.33
C ASP A 36 0.92 3.29 6.96
N SER A 37 0.66 3.19 8.26
CA SER A 37 -0.33 4.04 8.95
C SER A 37 -0.02 5.54 8.87
N GLY A 38 1.24 5.90 8.63
CA GLY A 38 1.71 7.28 8.47
C GLY A 38 1.83 7.72 7.01
N PHE A 39 1.32 6.95 6.05
CA PHE A 39 1.59 7.10 4.61
C PHE A 39 1.48 8.54 4.09
N TYR A 40 0.48 9.29 4.56
CA TYR A 40 0.22 10.67 4.15
C TYR A 40 1.08 11.72 4.89
N GLU A 41 1.80 11.34 5.93
CA GLU A 41 2.59 12.22 6.80
C GLU A 41 4.09 12.19 6.49
N HIS A 42 4.62 11.07 6.02
CA HIS A 42 6.04 10.91 5.70
C HIS A 42 6.29 10.85 4.18
N SER A 43 7.55 10.99 3.79
CA SER A 43 7.98 10.84 2.40
C SER A 43 8.30 9.36 2.07
N ALA A 44 9.19 9.10 1.10
CA ALA A 44 9.59 7.75 0.68
C ALA A 44 10.10 6.85 1.83
N ILE A 45 10.50 7.43 2.96
CA ILE A 45 10.95 6.73 4.17
C ILE A 45 10.14 7.24 5.37
N ASP A 46 9.65 6.32 6.19
CA ASP A 46 9.07 6.63 7.50
C ASP A 46 10.11 6.46 8.62
N ILE A 47 10.75 7.57 9.01
CA ILE A 47 11.73 7.58 10.10
C ILE A 47 11.07 7.17 11.43
N LYS A 48 9.86 7.68 11.71
CA LYS A 48 9.13 7.35 12.95
C LYS A 48 8.78 5.86 12.97
N GLY A 49 8.34 5.32 11.83
CA GLY A 49 8.04 3.91 11.63
C GLY A 49 9.25 3.00 11.81
N ILE A 50 10.43 3.41 11.32
CA ILE A 50 11.69 2.70 11.55
C ILE A 50 12.00 2.62 13.05
N PHE A 51 11.98 3.75 13.76
CA PHE A 51 12.22 3.74 15.20
C PHE A 51 11.17 2.91 15.96
N ARG A 52 9.89 3.07 15.64
CA ARG A 52 8.80 2.28 16.24
C ARG A 52 9.02 0.78 16.03
N ALA A 53 9.28 0.35 14.80
CA ALA A 53 9.52 -1.05 14.48
C ALA A 53 10.76 -1.59 15.20
N PHE A 54 11.83 -0.81 15.29
CA PHE A 54 13.04 -1.16 16.03
C PHE A 54 12.74 -1.42 17.52
N PHE A 55 12.07 -0.49 18.20
CA PHE A 55 11.71 -0.66 19.62
C PHE A 55 10.78 -1.85 19.85
N VAL A 56 9.75 -2.01 19.01
CA VAL A 56 8.79 -3.14 19.12
C VAL A 56 9.49 -4.48 18.91
N ASN A 57 10.39 -4.57 17.92
CA ASN A 57 11.11 -5.82 17.63
C ASN A 57 12.08 -6.20 18.76
N ILE A 58 12.71 -5.22 19.42
CA ILE A 58 13.55 -5.47 20.60
C ILE A 58 12.70 -5.98 21.76
N ILE A 59 11.60 -5.29 22.08
CA ILE A 59 10.73 -5.67 23.21
C ILE A 59 10.12 -7.06 23.01
N ARG A 60 9.76 -7.41 21.77
CA ARG A 60 9.15 -8.70 21.43
C ARG A 60 10.16 -9.82 21.16
N GLY A 61 11.47 -9.53 21.23
CA GLY A 61 12.52 -10.54 21.03
C GLY A 61 12.59 -11.12 19.62
N GLY A 62 12.10 -10.40 18.60
CA GLY A 62 12.04 -10.89 17.22
C GLY A 62 11.46 -9.88 16.23
N ILE A 63 11.57 -10.18 14.93
CA ILE A 63 11.01 -9.33 13.87
C ILE A 63 9.48 -9.50 13.86
N SER A 64 8.78 -8.60 14.54
CA SER A 64 7.32 -8.57 14.63
C SER A 64 6.69 -7.46 13.77
N GLN A 65 7.43 -6.41 13.44
CA GLN A 65 6.92 -5.26 12.71
C GLN A 65 7.89 -4.81 11.61
N GLY A 66 7.34 -4.56 10.41
CA GLY A 66 8.06 -3.94 9.30
C GLY A 66 8.09 -2.42 9.40
N ALA A 67 9.04 -1.82 8.67
CA ALA A 67 9.19 -0.36 8.56
C ALA A 67 9.23 0.12 7.09
N SER A 68 8.79 -0.71 6.14
CA SER A 68 8.77 -0.33 4.73
C SER A 68 7.49 0.42 4.41
N THR A 69 7.63 1.55 3.73
CA THR A 69 6.49 2.39 3.30
C THR A 69 5.77 1.77 2.10
N ILE A 70 4.51 2.17 1.86
CA ILE A 70 3.75 1.78 0.66
C ILE A 70 4.54 2.12 -0.62
N THR A 71 5.20 3.28 -0.67
CA THR A 71 6.02 3.69 -1.83
C THR A 71 7.21 2.76 -2.05
N GLN A 72 7.89 2.31 -0.99
CA GLN A 72 8.98 1.32 -1.10
C GLN A 72 8.46 -0.03 -1.57
N GLN A 73 7.30 -0.45 -1.06
CA GLN A 73 6.67 -1.69 -1.49
C GLN A 73 6.23 -1.63 -2.96
N LEU A 74 5.68 -0.50 -3.42
CA LEU A 74 5.39 -0.25 -4.82
C LEU A 74 6.66 -0.35 -5.68
N ALA A 75 7.74 0.34 -5.29
CA ALA A 75 9.02 0.28 -6.00
C ALA A 75 9.56 -1.15 -6.11
N LYS A 76 9.52 -1.90 -5.01
CA LYS A 76 9.92 -3.31 -4.94
C LYS A 76 9.11 -4.17 -5.91
N ASN A 77 7.78 -4.05 -5.89
CA ASN A 77 6.89 -4.93 -6.64
C ASN A 77 6.81 -4.58 -8.13
N ALA A 78 7.01 -3.31 -8.50
CA ALA A 78 6.92 -2.86 -9.89
C ALA A 78 8.23 -2.97 -10.66
N PHE A 79 9.39 -2.82 -10.00
CA PHE A 79 10.66 -2.60 -10.70
C PHE A 79 11.81 -3.53 -10.29
N LEU A 80 11.68 -4.30 -9.20
CA LEU A 80 12.80 -5.07 -8.64
C LEU A 80 12.50 -6.56 -8.56
N THR A 81 13.57 -7.34 -8.49
CA THR A 81 13.50 -8.79 -8.26
C THR A 81 13.06 -9.10 -6.83
N PRO A 82 12.48 -10.29 -6.55
CA PRO A 82 12.06 -10.68 -5.20
C PRO A 82 13.23 -11.02 -4.24
N GLU A 83 14.48 -10.99 -4.72
CA GLU A 83 15.68 -11.44 -4.02
C GLU A 83 16.05 -10.57 -2.81
N ARG A 84 15.97 -11.10 -1.59
CA ARG A 84 16.19 -10.29 -0.38
C ARG A 84 17.67 -9.96 -0.12
N THR A 85 18.16 -8.87 -0.73
CA THR A 85 19.53 -8.34 -0.52
C THR A 85 19.52 -6.87 -0.06
N TYR A 86 20.60 -6.43 0.61
CA TYR A 86 20.79 -5.03 1.00
C TYR A 86 20.88 -4.11 -0.23
N THR A 87 21.58 -4.53 -1.28
CA THR A 87 21.69 -3.78 -2.54
C THR A 87 20.33 -3.52 -3.16
N ARG A 88 19.45 -4.54 -3.19
CA ARG A 88 18.07 -4.37 -3.63
C ARG A 88 17.32 -3.39 -2.72
N LYS A 89 17.49 -3.46 -1.40
CA LYS A 89 16.82 -2.53 -0.47
C LYS A 89 17.25 -1.06 -0.69
N VAL A 90 18.51 -0.82 -0.99
CA VAL A 90 18.98 0.53 -1.37
C VAL A 90 18.31 1.01 -2.66
N LYS A 91 18.21 0.13 -3.68
CA LYS A 91 17.48 0.44 -4.92
C LYS A 91 16.00 0.75 -4.66
N GLU A 92 15.33 0.02 -3.78
CA GLU A 92 13.94 0.31 -3.37
C GLU A 92 13.79 1.73 -2.84
N ILE A 93 14.70 2.15 -1.96
CA ILE A 93 14.66 3.48 -1.34
C ILE A 93 14.86 4.56 -2.41
N ILE A 94 15.86 4.41 -3.27
CA ILE A 94 16.14 5.37 -4.35
C ILE A 94 14.92 5.48 -5.28
N LEU A 95 14.36 4.36 -5.72
CA LEU A 95 13.18 4.34 -6.59
C LEU A 95 11.95 4.93 -5.89
N ALA A 96 11.77 4.68 -4.59
CA ALA A 96 10.67 5.28 -3.84
C ALA A 96 10.77 6.82 -3.83
N PHE A 97 11.97 7.40 -3.66
CA PHE A 97 12.16 8.84 -3.79
C PHE A 97 11.80 9.36 -5.18
N TRP A 98 12.18 8.65 -6.24
CA TRP A 98 11.81 9.01 -7.61
C TRP A 98 10.30 8.94 -7.82
N ILE A 99 9.63 7.93 -7.30
CA ILE A 99 8.16 7.80 -7.38
C ILE A 99 7.48 9.00 -6.70
N GLU A 100 7.86 9.34 -5.47
CA GLU A 100 7.25 10.49 -4.76
C GLU A 100 7.58 11.84 -5.40
N ARG A 101 8.63 11.90 -6.23
CA ARG A 101 8.96 13.12 -6.98
C ARG A 101 8.00 13.38 -8.14
N TYR A 102 7.40 12.33 -8.70
CA TYR A 102 6.55 12.39 -9.89
C TYR A 102 5.07 12.15 -9.62
N TYR A 103 4.74 11.46 -8.52
CA TYR A 103 3.37 11.10 -8.17
C TYR A 103 3.00 11.62 -6.78
N ASP A 104 1.78 12.12 -6.63
CA ASP A 104 1.22 12.44 -5.33
C ASP A 104 0.83 11.17 -4.54
N LYS A 105 0.54 11.33 -3.25
CA LYS A 105 0.21 10.20 -2.37
C LYS A 105 -1.02 9.40 -2.82
N ASP A 106 -2.03 10.06 -3.38
CA ASP A 106 -3.23 9.37 -3.85
C ASP A 106 -2.97 8.59 -5.13
N GLN A 107 -2.16 9.12 -6.04
CA GLN A 107 -1.68 8.43 -7.23
C GLN A 107 -0.83 7.21 -6.85
N ILE A 108 0.11 7.37 -5.91
CA ILE A 108 0.94 6.27 -5.41
C ILE A 108 0.07 5.17 -4.81
N LEU A 109 -0.89 5.53 -3.96
CA LEU A 109 -1.79 4.57 -3.35
C LEU A 109 -2.64 3.86 -4.41
N ASN A 110 -3.14 4.58 -5.41
CA ASN A 110 -3.87 3.94 -6.52
C ASN A 110 -3.00 2.97 -7.31
N LEU A 111 -1.75 3.34 -7.63
CA LEU A 111 -0.80 2.47 -8.32
C LEU A 111 -0.48 1.23 -7.48
N TYR A 112 -0.26 1.39 -6.18
CA TYR A 112 -0.01 0.30 -5.23
C TYR A 112 -1.16 -0.71 -5.21
N LEU A 113 -2.40 -0.23 -5.10
CA LEU A 113 -3.60 -1.07 -5.07
C LEU A 113 -3.83 -1.78 -6.42
N ASN A 114 -3.38 -1.19 -7.54
CA ASN A 114 -3.50 -1.82 -8.86
C ASN A 114 -2.37 -2.81 -9.16
N GLN A 115 -1.20 -2.63 -8.55
CA GLN A 115 -0.03 -3.47 -8.79
C GLN A 115 0.00 -4.71 -7.91
N ILE A 116 -0.65 -4.69 -6.75
CA ILE A 116 -0.71 -5.85 -5.85
C ILE A 116 -1.81 -6.79 -6.34
N PRO A 117 -1.49 -8.03 -6.73
CA PRO A 117 -2.51 -9.04 -6.92
C PRO A 117 -3.20 -9.29 -5.57
N TYR A 118 -4.49 -9.01 -5.50
CA TYR A 118 -5.32 -9.28 -4.32
C TYR A 118 -5.71 -10.77 -4.18
N GLY A 119 -5.10 -11.65 -4.99
CA GLY A 119 -5.52 -13.04 -5.18
C GLY A 119 -6.45 -13.18 -6.36
#